data_AF-A0A6J7V6S5-F1
#
_entry.id   AF-A0A6J7V6S5-F1
#
_cell.length_a   1.000
_cell.length_b   1.000
_cell.length_c   1.000
_cell.angle_alpha   90.00
_cell.angle_beta   90.00
_cell.angle_gamma   90.00
#
_symmetry.space_group_name_H-M   'P 1'
#
loop_
_entity.id
_entity.type
_entity.pdbx_description
1 polymer ?
#
loop_
_entity_poly.entity_id
_entity_poly.type
_entity_poly.pdbx_seq_one_letter_code
_entity_poly.pdbx_strand_id
1 'polypeptide(L)'
;MPSGGAIEHALADLLPPVLFAGSAAFAPFRLMSFSLIAVQRWSKLRPDIPAVYLIDHRPITALPKVPVIGPGIARLRREPEIVKRLHDQGYEVHVWTVDEEEDVELCVNLGVEAIISNKPREVRALLGEIN
;
A
#
# COMPACT_ATOMS: atom_id res chain seq x y z
N MET A 1 31.18 9.12 0.67
CA MET A 1 29.92 8.77 0.00
C MET A 1 28.79 9.17 0.94
N PRO A 2 27.81 10.02 0.56
CA PRO A 2 26.64 10.18 1.41
C PRO A 2 25.96 8.80 1.48
N SER A 3 25.74 8.31 2.70
CA SER A 3 25.05 7.05 2.92
C SER A 3 23.68 7.12 2.25
N GLY A 4 23.38 6.18 1.35
CA GLY A 4 22.03 6.08 0.79
C GLY A 4 21.02 5.98 1.95
N GLY A 5 19.92 6.73 1.88
CA GLY A 5 18.89 6.74 2.93
C GLY A 5 18.59 8.11 3.56
N ALA A 6 19.17 9.21 3.07
CA ALA A 6 19.02 10.53 3.70
C ALA A 6 17.56 11.00 3.80
N ILE A 7 16.73 10.66 2.82
CA ILE A 7 15.29 10.99 2.82
C ILE A 7 14.58 10.19 3.92
N GLU A 8 14.86 8.90 4.03
CA GLU A 8 14.27 8.02 5.04
C GLU A 8 14.63 8.47 6.46
N HIS A 9 15.87 8.92 6.70
CA HIS A 9 16.27 9.46 8.01
C HIS A 9 15.59 10.80 8.29
N ALA A 10 15.62 11.72 7.34
CA ALA A 10 14.96 13.02 7.52
C ALA A 10 13.45 12.87 7.79
N LEU A 11 12.76 11.95 7.12
CA LEU A 11 11.36 11.64 7.41
C LEU A 11 11.17 10.99 8.78
N ALA A 12 12.06 10.07 9.18
CA ALA A 12 11.98 9.41 10.48
C ALA A 12 12.13 10.40 11.64
N ASP A 13 12.98 11.42 11.49
CA ASP A 13 13.21 12.47 12.48
C ASP A 13 12.02 13.45 12.59
N LEU A 14 11.26 13.63 11.50
CA LEU A 14 10.09 14.53 11.46
C LEU A 14 8.82 13.89 12.04
N LEU A 15 8.69 12.57 11.97
CA LEU A 15 7.46 11.88 12.35
C LEU A 15 7.49 11.43 13.81
N PRO A 16 6.44 11.69 14.61
CA PRO A 16 6.37 11.20 15.98
C PRO A 16 6.27 9.67 16.02
N PRO A 17 6.56 9.02 17.16
CA PRO A 17 6.24 7.61 17.37
C PRO A 17 4.75 7.34 17.13
N VAL A 18 4.45 6.22 16.49
CA VAL A 18 3.07 5.83 16.18
C VAL A 18 2.71 4.57 16.95
N LEU A 19 1.54 4.57 17.57
CA LEU A 19 0.91 3.36 18.11
C LEU A 19 -0.40 3.13 17.38
N PHE A 20 -0.48 2.02 16.66
CA PHE A 20 -1.73 1.53 16.07
C PHE A 20 -1.78 0.01 16.20
N ALA A 21 -2.97 -0.56 16.18
CA ALA A 21 -3.18 -2.01 16.19
C ALA A 21 -4.10 -2.40 15.04
N GLY A 22 -3.93 -3.61 14.53
CA GLY A 22 -4.72 -4.11 13.41
C GLY A 22 -4.14 -3.70 12.05
N SER A 23 -5.01 -3.33 11.12
CA SER A 23 -4.65 -3.11 9.73
C SER A 23 -3.83 -1.84 9.51
N ALA A 24 -2.81 -1.94 8.65
CA ALA A 24 -2.04 -0.81 8.15
C ALA A 24 -2.90 0.24 7.43
N ALA A 25 -4.11 -0.12 6.97
CA ALA A 25 -5.11 0.81 6.45
C ALA A 25 -5.44 1.96 7.43
N PHE A 26 -5.41 1.66 8.73
CA PHE A 26 -5.74 2.60 9.80
C PHE A 26 -4.52 3.30 10.41
N ALA A 27 -3.31 2.98 9.95
CA ALA A 27 -2.11 3.67 10.42
C ALA A 27 -2.14 5.15 10.02
N PRO A 28 -1.85 6.09 10.95
CA PRO A 28 -1.88 7.53 10.67
C PRO A 28 -0.81 7.95 9.65
N PHE A 29 0.32 7.23 9.61
CA PHE A 29 1.36 7.40 8.62
C PHE A 29 1.68 6.05 7.97
N ARG A 30 2.02 6.09 6.68
CA ARG A 30 2.54 4.97 5.90
C ARG A 30 3.64 5.51 4.98
N LEU A 31 4.79 4.83 4.92
CA LEU A 31 5.78 5.12 3.89
C LEU A 31 5.52 4.25 2.68
N MET A 32 5.38 4.85 1.50
CA MET A 32 5.10 4.13 0.26
C MET A 32 6.23 4.40 -0.74
N SER A 33 6.75 3.35 -1.40
CA SER A 33 7.79 3.53 -2.41
C SER A 33 7.87 2.40 -3.42
N PHE A 34 8.25 2.73 -4.66
CA PHE A 34 8.63 1.78 -5.70
C PHE A 34 10.04 1.21 -5.51
N SER A 35 10.83 1.78 -4.59
CA SER A 35 12.19 1.37 -4.27
C SER A 35 12.19 0.34 -3.16
N LEU A 36 12.53 -0.91 -3.51
CA LEU A 36 12.67 -2.01 -2.56
C LEU A 36 13.66 -1.68 -1.43
N ILE A 37 14.77 -1.02 -1.79
CA ILE A 37 15.82 -0.64 -0.83
C ILE A 37 15.29 0.41 0.15
N ALA A 38 14.52 1.39 -0.31
CA ALA A 38 13.95 2.43 0.55
C ALA A 38 12.95 1.83 1.54
N VAL A 39 12.06 0.95 1.05
CA VAL A 39 11.09 0.23 1.88
C VAL A 39 11.79 -0.62 2.94
N GLN A 40 12.82 -1.39 2.56
CA GLN A 40 13.58 -2.21 3.51
C GLN A 40 14.35 -1.39 4.55
N ARG A 41 14.89 -0.22 4.17
CA ARG A 41 15.52 0.70 5.12
C ARG A 41 14.50 1.26 6.09
N TRP A 42 13.35 1.71 5.58
CA TRP A 42 12.27 2.24 6.40
C TRP A 42 11.77 1.21 7.41
N SER A 43 11.48 -0.03 6.98
CA SER A 43 11.02 -1.08 7.90
C SER A 43 11.99 -1.39 9.03
N LYS A 44 13.29 -1.12 8.85
CA LYS A 44 14.29 -1.23 9.93
C LYS A 44 14.35 0.02 10.80
N LEU A 45 14.21 1.19 10.19
CA LEU A 45 14.36 2.49 10.85
C LEU A 45 13.13 2.87 11.68
N ARG A 46 11.92 2.62 11.16
CA ARG A 46 10.62 2.95 11.75
C ARG A 46 9.66 1.76 11.65
N PRO A 47 9.91 0.66 12.38
CA PRO A 47 9.03 -0.51 12.37
C PRO A 47 7.61 -0.21 12.91
N ASP A 48 7.44 0.90 13.62
CA ASP A 48 6.15 1.41 14.10
C ASP A 48 5.30 2.06 12.99
N ILE A 49 5.88 2.42 11.84
CA ILE A 49 5.18 3.00 10.69
C ILE A 49 5.19 2.00 9.52
N PRO A 50 4.03 1.51 9.05
CA PRO A 50 3.98 0.52 7.98
C PRO A 50 4.63 1.02 6.68
N ALA A 51 5.40 0.13 6.07
CA ALA A 51 5.99 0.34 4.76
C ALA A 51 5.14 -0.36 3.69
N VAL A 52 4.85 0.34 2.60
CA VAL A 52 4.11 -0.16 1.44
C VAL A 52 5.06 -0.26 0.26
N TYR A 53 5.24 -1.48 -0.27
CA TYR A 53 6.00 -1.66 -1.49
C TYR A 53 5.10 -1.50 -2.72
N LEU A 54 5.30 -0.40 -3.45
CA LEU A 54 4.53 -0.10 -4.65
C LEU A 54 5.01 -0.93 -5.83
N ILE A 55 4.07 -1.60 -6.47
CA ILE A 55 4.28 -2.38 -7.68
C ILE A 55 3.39 -1.85 -8.80
N ASP A 56 3.98 -1.73 -9.98
CA ASP A 56 3.30 -1.34 -11.20
C ASP A 56 3.37 -2.52 -12.18
N HIS A 57 3.72 -2.27 -13.44
CA HIS A 57 3.84 -3.26 -14.51
C HIS A 57 5.00 -4.26 -14.34
N ARG A 58 5.87 -4.09 -13.34
CA ARG A 58 7.05 -4.93 -13.15
C ARG A 58 6.66 -6.35 -12.70
N PRO A 59 7.25 -7.41 -13.30
CA PRO A 59 7.04 -8.77 -12.84
C PRO A 59 7.54 -8.93 -11.40
N ILE A 60 6.74 -9.59 -10.57
CA ILE A 60 7.08 -9.88 -9.18
C ILE A 60 7.84 -11.20 -9.16
N THR A 61 9.16 -11.13 -9.08
CA THR A 61 10.00 -12.33 -8.94
C THR A 61 10.14 -12.76 -7.48
N ALA A 62 10.18 -11.79 -6.56
CA ALA A 62 10.18 -12.02 -5.11
C ALA A 62 9.52 -10.83 -4.40
N LEU A 63 8.68 -11.11 -3.40
CA LEU A 63 8.07 -10.08 -2.57
C LEU A 63 8.95 -9.77 -1.36
N PRO A 64 9.12 -8.48 -0.99
CA PRO A 64 9.79 -8.12 0.26
C PRO A 64 9.00 -8.58 1.49
N LYS A 65 9.69 -8.78 2.62
CA LYS A 65 9.06 -8.90 3.94
C LYS A 65 8.64 -7.52 4.44
N VAL A 66 7.44 -7.10 4.06
CA VAL A 66 6.80 -5.81 4.41
C VAL A 66 5.34 -6.09 4.76
N PRO A 67 4.66 -5.20 5.51
CA PRO A 67 3.26 -5.44 5.87
C PRO A 67 2.31 -5.30 4.68
N VAL A 68 2.64 -4.45 3.69
CA VAL A 68 1.70 -4.07 2.63
C VAL A 68 2.35 -4.10 1.25
N ILE A 69 1.63 -4.66 0.28
CA ILE A 69 1.94 -4.53 -1.15
C ILE A 69 0.94 -3.59 -1.80
N GLY A 70 1.44 -2.63 -2.58
CA GLY A 70 0.60 -1.62 -3.23
C GLY A 70 0.56 -1.77 -4.76
N PRO A 71 -0.31 -2.63 -5.32
CA PRO A 71 -0.45 -2.78 -6.76
C PRO A 71 -1.24 -1.65 -7.41
N GLY A 72 -0.84 -1.34 -8.65
CA GLY A 72 -1.61 -0.47 -9.54
C GLY A 72 -2.98 -1.08 -9.93
N ILE A 73 -4.02 -0.29 -10.18
CA ILE A 73 -5.33 -0.79 -10.62
C ILE A 73 -5.25 -1.52 -11.96
N ALA A 74 -4.36 -1.07 -12.86
CA ALA A 74 -4.07 -1.76 -14.12
C ALA A 74 -3.52 -3.17 -13.89
N ARG A 75 -2.82 -3.41 -12.78
CA ARG A 75 -2.34 -4.74 -12.38
C ARG A 75 -3.50 -5.61 -11.95
N LEU A 76 -4.41 -5.08 -11.15
CA LEU A 76 -5.59 -5.78 -10.65
C LEU A 76 -6.55 -6.15 -11.78
N ARG A 77 -6.82 -5.23 -12.73
CA ARG A 77 -7.65 -5.52 -13.90
C ARG A 77 -7.12 -6.70 -14.73
N ARG A 78 -5.80 -6.86 -14.80
CA ARG A 78 -5.15 -7.94 -15.56
C ARG A 78 -5.04 -9.25 -14.78
N GLU A 79 -4.84 -9.16 -13.47
CA GLU A 79 -4.58 -10.31 -12.60
C GLU A 79 -5.30 -10.15 -11.24
N PRO A 80 -6.64 -10.20 -11.18
CA PRO A 80 -7.40 -9.98 -9.94
C PRO A 80 -7.03 -10.94 -8.80
N GLU A 81 -6.65 -12.18 -9.15
CA GLU A 81 -6.24 -13.24 -8.22
C GLU A 81 -4.98 -12.90 -7.43
N ILE A 82 -4.23 -11.87 -7.83
CA ILE A 82 -3.07 -11.38 -7.08
C ILE A 82 -3.45 -10.99 -5.66
N VAL A 83 -4.65 -10.44 -5.44
CA VAL A 83 -5.11 -9.99 -4.11
C VAL A 83 -5.19 -11.18 -3.17
N LYS A 84 -5.88 -12.25 -3.59
CA LYS A 84 -5.95 -13.49 -2.81
C LYS A 84 -4.55 -14.06 -2.52
N ARG A 85 -3.67 -14.11 -3.52
CA ARG A 85 -2.31 -14.65 -3.36
C ARG A 85 -1.46 -13.83 -2.38
N LEU A 86 -1.68 -12.52 -2.31
CA LEU A 86 -1.03 -11.62 -1.36
C LEU A 86 -1.58 -11.82 0.06
N HIS A 87 -2.91 -11.92 0.21
CA HIS A 87 -3.54 -12.22 1.50
C HIS A 87 -3.11 -13.59 2.05
N ASP A 88 -3.03 -14.62 1.20
CA ASP A 88 -2.54 -15.96 1.59
C ASP A 88 -1.08 -15.93 2.09
N GLN A 89 -0.31 -14.90 1.73
CA GLN A 89 1.07 -14.67 2.20
C GLN A 89 1.14 -13.70 3.39
N GLY A 90 0.00 -13.20 3.88
CA GLY A 90 -0.09 -12.30 5.03
C GLY A 90 0.17 -10.83 4.71
N TYR A 91 0.09 -10.42 3.45
CA TYR A 91 0.16 -9.01 3.06
C TYR A 91 -1.22 -8.38 3.05
N GLU A 92 -1.31 -7.12 3.50
CA GLU A 92 -2.42 -6.25 3.10
C GLU A 92 -2.17 -5.69 1.68
N VAL A 93 -3.25 -5.30 1.02
CA VAL A 93 -3.26 -4.79 -0.35
C VAL A 93 -3.84 -3.38 -0.39
N HIS A 94 -3.02 -2.43 -0.83
CA HIS A 94 -3.42 -1.02 -0.98
C HIS A 94 -3.35 -0.61 -2.45
N VAL A 95 -4.49 -0.37 -3.08
CA VAL A 95 -4.57 -0.22 -4.54
C VAL A 95 -4.50 1.24 -4.94
N TRP A 96 -3.75 1.56 -6.00
CA TRP A 96 -3.63 2.90 -6.57
C TRP A 96 -3.68 2.85 -8.11
N THR A 97 -4.04 3.88 -8.87
CA THR A 97 -4.97 4.93 -8.50
C THR A 97 -6.34 4.51 -9.02
N VAL A 98 -7.31 4.38 -8.11
CA VAL A 98 -8.64 3.84 -8.40
C VAL A 98 -9.61 5.02 -8.52
N ASP A 99 -10.01 5.34 -9.75
CA ASP A 99 -10.81 6.53 -10.03
C ASP A 99 -12.17 6.22 -10.68
N GLU A 100 -12.36 5.01 -11.20
CA GLU A 100 -13.57 4.59 -11.91
C GLU A 100 -14.42 3.68 -11.03
N GLU A 101 -15.74 3.76 -11.17
CA GLU A 101 -16.71 3.05 -10.32
C GLU A 101 -16.52 1.53 -10.39
N GLU A 102 -16.32 0.97 -11.58
CA GLU A 102 -16.11 -0.47 -11.78
C GLU A 102 -14.81 -0.94 -11.11
N ASP A 103 -13.81 -0.07 -10.98
CA ASP A 103 -12.57 -0.39 -10.27
C ASP A 103 -12.75 -0.34 -8.76
N VAL A 104 -13.59 0.57 -8.25
CA VAL A 104 -13.96 0.61 -6.83
C VAL A 104 -14.69 -0.67 -6.47
N GLU A 105 -15.69 -1.07 -7.26
CA GLU A 105 -16.41 -2.34 -7.09
C GLU A 105 -15.46 -3.54 -7.14
N LEU A 106 -14.54 -3.57 -8.11
CA LEU A 106 -13.51 -4.61 -8.19
C LEU A 106 -12.68 -4.68 -6.90
N CYS A 107 -12.22 -3.53 -6.40
CA CYS A 107 -11.43 -3.45 -5.17
C CYS A 107 -12.21 -3.98 -3.96
N VAL A 108 -13.48 -3.58 -3.82
CA VAL A 108 -14.37 -4.06 -2.73
C VAL A 108 -14.58 -5.57 -2.82
N ASN A 109 -14.92 -6.08 -4.00
CA ASN A 109 -15.16 -7.51 -4.22
C ASN A 109 -13.92 -8.37 -3.94
N LEU A 110 -12.73 -7.84 -4.24
CA LEU A 110 -11.45 -8.51 -3.94
C LEU A 110 -11.03 -8.37 -2.47
N GLY A 111 -11.68 -7.49 -1.69
CA GLY A 111 -11.43 -7.31 -0.26
C GLY A 111 -10.13 -6.59 0.06
N VAL A 112 -9.71 -5.62 -0.75
CA VAL A 112 -8.48 -4.84 -0.49
C VAL A 112 -8.67 -3.88 0.69
N GLU A 113 -7.64 -3.70 1.52
CA GLU A 113 -7.75 -2.91 2.76
C GLU A 113 -7.75 -1.40 2.53
N ALA A 114 -7.23 -0.93 1.39
CA ALA A 114 -7.25 0.49 1.07
C ALA A 114 -7.33 0.79 -0.43
N ILE A 115 -8.08 1.85 -0.74
CA ILE A 115 -8.18 2.44 -2.07
C ILE A 115 -7.53 3.83 -2.05
N ILE A 116 -6.60 4.07 -2.97
CA ILE A 116 -5.95 5.37 -3.19
C ILE A 116 -6.51 5.95 -4.49
N SER A 117 -7.13 7.13 -4.40
CA SER A 117 -7.92 7.72 -5.48
C SER A 117 -7.65 9.22 -5.64
N ASN A 118 -7.73 9.70 -6.88
CA ASN A 118 -7.81 11.13 -7.19
C ASN A 118 -9.22 11.70 -6.94
N LYS A 119 -10.24 10.84 -6.85
CA LYS A 119 -11.65 11.18 -6.64
C LYS A 119 -12.18 10.69 -5.27
N PRO A 120 -11.52 11.00 -4.13
CA PRO A 120 -11.84 10.38 -2.84
C PRO A 120 -13.26 10.67 -2.34
N ARG A 121 -13.89 11.78 -2.77
CA ARG A 121 -15.28 12.09 -2.44
C ARG A 121 -16.25 11.12 -3.12
N GLU A 122 -16.03 10.86 -4.41
CA GLU A 122 -16.87 9.98 -5.23
C GLU A 122 -16.70 8.53 -4.78
N VAL A 123 -15.45 8.08 -4.62
CA VAL A 123 -15.15 6.74 -4.08
C VAL A 123 -15.82 6.52 -2.72
N ARG A 124 -15.75 7.51 -1.81
CA ARG A 124 -16.40 7.39 -0.50
C ARG A 124 -17.93 7.34 -0.59
N ALA A 125 -18.54 8.04 -1.55
CA ALA A 125 -19.99 7.97 -1.78
C ALA A 125 -20.38 6.57 -2.25
N LEU A 126 -19.70 6.04 -3.26
CA LEU A 126 -19.89 4.68 -3.79
C LEU A 126 -19.73 3.61 -2.70
N LEU A 127 -18.68 3.71 -1.87
CA LEU A 127 -18.48 2.79 -0.74
C LEU A 127 -19.63 2.82 0.28
N GLY A 128 -20.36 3.93 0.40
CA GLY A 128 -21.55 4.01 1.25
C GLY A 128 -22.80 3.38 0.65
N GLU A 129 -22.80 3.12 -0.66
CA GLU A 129 -23.90 2.49 -1.39
C GLU A 129 -23.68 0.98 -1.56
N ILE A 130 -22.41 0.55 -1.68
CA ILE A 130 -22.01 -0.85 -1.88
C ILE A 130 -22.01 -1.65 -0.55
N ASN A 131 -21.89 -0.97 0.60
CA ASN A 131 -21.81 -1.60 1.94
C ASN A 131 -23.15 -1.62 2.68
#